data_AF-A0A946AGN5-F1
#
_entry.id   AF-A0A946AGN5-F1
#
_cell.length_a   1.000
_cell.length_b   1.000
_cell.length_c   1.000
_cell.angle_alpha   90.00
_cell.angle_beta   90.00
_cell.angle_gamma   90.00
#
_symmetry.space_group_name_H-M   'P 1'
#
loop_
_entity.id
_entity.type
_entity.pdbx_description
1 polymer ?
#
loop_
_entity_poly.entity_id
_entity_poly.type
_entity_poly.pdbx_seq_one_letter_code
_entity_poly.pdbx_strand_id
1 'polypeptide(L)'
;MFGEVMIRLFTHHPETVGETYLEHMAVASSFGFRMFFASLACMVHAFLPFLCVKTGSAAITQLHDRMVTNRHNQTAAAVDRQSAMAGSD
;
A
#
# COMPACT_ATOMS: atom_id res chain seq x y z
N MET A 1 -0.39 -26.66 -16.33
CA MET A 1 -1.09 -26.77 -15.03
C MET A 1 -0.47 -25.89 -13.96
N PHE A 2 0.84 -25.99 -13.64
CA PHE A 2 1.46 -25.14 -12.59
C PHE A 2 1.54 -23.64 -12.95
N GLY A 3 1.79 -23.28 -14.21
CA GLY A 3 1.84 -21.87 -14.64
C GLY A 3 0.49 -21.15 -14.64
N GLU A 4 -0.59 -21.86 -14.97
CA GLU A 4 -1.98 -21.36 -14.92
C GLU A 4 -2.42 -20.98 -13.50
N VAL A 5 -2.01 -21.77 -12.50
CA VAL A 5 -2.34 -21.52 -11.09
C VAL A 5 -1.62 -20.27 -10.58
N MET A 6 -0.34 -20.07 -10.93
CA MET A 6 0.38 -18.85 -10.52
C MET A 6 -0.26 -17.58 -11.07
N ILE A 7 -0.59 -17.53 -12.37
CA ILE A 7 -1.22 -16.35 -12.99
C ILE A 7 -2.52 -15.98 -12.26
N ARG A 8 -3.35 -16.98 -11.92
CA ARG A 8 -4.59 -16.76 -11.16
C ARG A 8 -4.33 -16.17 -9.78
N LEU A 9 -3.31 -16.60 -9.03
CA LEU A 9 -3.03 -15.98 -7.73
C LEU A 9 -2.65 -14.50 -7.85
N PHE A 10 -1.93 -14.14 -8.92
CA PHE A 10 -1.49 -12.76 -9.16
C PHE A 10 -2.61 -11.87 -9.71
N THR A 11 -3.56 -12.38 -10.49
CA THR A 11 -4.65 -11.57 -11.07
C THR A 11 -5.91 -11.56 -10.20
N HIS A 12 -6.22 -12.65 -9.50
CA HIS A 12 -7.47 -12.79 -8.76
C HIS A 12 -7.48 -11.99 -7.44
N HIS A 13 -6.31 -11.69 -6.85
CA HIS A 13 -6.23 -10.83 -5.66
C HIS A 13 -6.44 -9.33 -5.98
N PRO A 14 -5.75 -8.71 -6.96
CA PRO A 14 -6.04 -7.34 -7.40
C PRO A 14 -7.48 -7.15 -7.85
N GLU A 15 -8.05 -8.11 -8.58
CA GLU A 15 -9.44 -8.06 -9.04
C GLU A 15 -10.45 -8.00 -7.87
N THR A 16 -10.16 -8.67 -6.73
CA THR A 16 -11.03 -8.62 -5.55
C THR A 16 -11.06 -7.26 -4.84
N VAL A 17 -10.06 -6.41 -5.11
CA VAL A 17 -9.98 -5.03 -4.59
C VAL A 17 -10.22 -3.98 -5.68
N GLY A 18 -10.56 -4.40 -6.90
CA GLY A 18 -10.86 -3.51 -8.03
C GLY A 18 -9.64 -2.80 -8.62
N GLU A 19 -8.42 -3.30 -8.37
CA GLU A 19 -7.17 -2.75 -8.90
C GLU A 19 -6.65 -3.62 -10.05
N THR A 20 -6.02 -3.01 -11.05
CA THR A 20 -5.24 -3.80 -12.01
C THR A 20 -4.00 -4.39 -11.33
N TYR A 21 -3.50 -5.52 -11.82
CA TYR A 21 -2.30 -6.16 -11.25
C TYR A 21 -1.12 -5.19 -11.13
N LEU A 22 -0.91 -4.33 -12.13
CA LEU A 22 0.19 -3.36 -12.13
C LEU A 22 -0.01 -2.23 -11.11
N GLU A 23 -1.24 -1.76 -10.92
CA GLU A 23 -1.55 -0.78 -9.88
C GLU A 23 -1.30 -1.37 -8.49
N HIS A 24 -1.84 -2.56 -8.23
CA HIS A 24 -1.67 -3.25 -6.96
C HIS A 24 -0.19 -3.55 -6.68
N MET A 25 0.53 -4.06 -7.68
CA MET A 25 1.97 -4.34 -7.60
C MET A 25 2.76 -3.06 -7.33
N ALA A 26 2.46 -1.96 -8.01
CA ALA A 26 3.17 -0.69 -7.83
C ALA A 26 2.95 -0.12 -6.41
N VAL A 27 1.70 -0.11 -5.94
CA VAL A 27 1.37 0.34 -4.58
C VAL A 27 2.06 -0.56 -3.56
N ALA A 28 1.86 -1.88 -3.61
CA ALA A 28 2.46 -2.83 -2.67
C ALA A 28 4.00 -2.73 -2.67
N SER A 29 4.62 -2.66 -3.84
CA SER A 29 6.08 -2.52 -3.97
C SER A 29 6.57 -1.21 -3.36
N SER A 30 5.85 -0.09 -3.53
CA SER A 30 6.24 1.20 -2.95
C SER A 30 6.28 1.17 -1.41
N PHE A 31 5.33 0.48 -0.77
CA PHE A 31 5.32 0.26 0.68
C PHE A 31 6.48 -0.67 1.10
N GLY A 32 6.65 -1.79 0.39
CA GLY A 32 7.70 -2.77 0.66
C GLY A 32 9.10 -2.18 0.58
N PHE A 33 9.44 -1.46 -0.50
CA PHE A 33 10.74 -0.82 -0.64
C PHE A 33 11.01 0.19 0.49
N ARG A 34 10.01 0.99 0.86
CA ARG A 34 10.17 1.95 1.95
C ARG A 34 10.45 1.28 3.29
N MET A 35 9.75 0.19 3.60
CA MET A 35 9.98 -0.63 4.80
C MET A 35 11.36 -1.29 4.78
N PHE A 36 11.79 -1.82 3.63
CA PHE A 36 13.10 -2.44 3.47
C PHE A 36 14.24 -1.45 3.76
N PHE A 37 14.22 -0.27 3.15
CA PHE A 37 15.23 0.76 3.44
C PHE A 37 15.16 1.28 4.87
N ALA A 38 13.97 1.40 5.45
CA ALA A 38 13.81 1.79 6.85
C ALA A 38 14.43 0.74 7.80
N SER A 39 14.24 -0.55 7.50
CA SER A 39 14.87 -1.66 8.24
C SER A 39 16.40 -1.59 8.17
N LEU A 40 16.96 -1.40 6.97
CA LEU A 40 18.41 -1.24 6.80
C LEU A 40 18.94 -0.03 7.59
N ALA A 41 18.22 1.10 7.55
CA ALA A 41 18.58 2.29 8.31
C ALA A 41 18.55 2.05 9.83
N CYS A 42 17.57 1.29 10.34
CA CYS A 42 17.52 0.88 11.74
C CYS A 42 18.67 -0.05 12.12
N MET A 43 19.07 -0.98 11.25
CA MET A 43 20.24 -1.82 11.48
C MET A 43 21.51 -0.98 11.58
N VAL A 44 21.71 -0.03 10.65
CA VAL A 44 22.84 0.91 10.71
C VAL A 44 22.82 1.72 12.00
N HIS A 45 21.66 2.24 12.41
CA HIS A 45 21.50 2.97 13.67
C HIS A 45 21.84 2.11 14.89
N ALA A 46 21.52 0.81 14.89
CA ALA A 46 21.84 -0.09 15.98
C ALA A 46 23.37 -0.24 16.20
N PHE A 47 24.16 -0.20 15.12
CA PHE A 47 25.63 -0.19 15.21
C PHE A 47 26.22 1.21 15.43
N LEU A 48 25.57 2.23 14.85
CA LEU A 48 26.01 3.63 14.86
C LEU A 48 24.86 4.52 15.37
N PRO A 49 24.72 4.69 16.70
CA PRO A 49 23.53 5.31 17.31
C PRO A 49 23.32 6.79 16.96
N PHE A 50 24.29 7.44 16.32
CA PHE A 50 24.18 8.83 15.84
C PHE A 50 23.71 8.94 14.37
N LEU A 51 23.68 7.83 13.62
CA LEU A 51 23.24 7.81 12.22
C LEU A 51 21.79 7.32 12.12
N CYS A 52 21.02 7.78 11.12
CA CYS A 52 19.64 7.31 10.86
C CYS A 52 18.63 7.46 12.01
N VAL A 53 18.89 8.36 12.97
CA VAL A 53 18.13 8.52 14.25
C VAL A 53 16.61 8.58 14.08
N LYS A 54 16.12 9.25 13.02
CA LYS A 54 14.67 9.41 12.76
C LYS A 54 14.20 8.68 11.51
N THR A 55 15.05 7.91 10.85
CA THR A 55 14.73 7.32 9.55
C THR A 55 13.64 6.26 9.65
N GLY A 56 13.69 5.42 10.69
CA GLY A 56 12.69 4.39 10.95
C GLY A 56 11.32 4.97 11.29
N SER A 57 11.27 5.88 12.27
CA SER A 57 10.01 6.51 12.70
C SER A 57 9.38 7.34 11.58
N ALA A 58 10.17 8.13 10.84
CA ALA A 58 9.68 8.90 9.70
C ALA A 58 9.12 8.00 8.58
N ALA A 59 9.72 6.83 8.34
CA ALA A 59 9.18 5.87 7.39
C ALA A 59 7.82 5.32 7.83
N ILE A 60 7.68 4.95 9.11
CA ILE A 60 6.42 4.44 9.67
C ILE A 60 5.34 5.51 9.61
N THR A 61 5.62 6.74 10.04
CA THR A 61 4.66 7.86 9.97
C THR A 61 4.19 8.08 8.53
N GLN A 62 5.12 8.16 7.58
CA GLN A 62 4.77 8.36 6.18
C GLN A 62 3.91 7.21 5.61
N LEU A 63 4.21 5.96 5.95
CA LEU A 63 3.42 4.81 5.50
C LEU A 63 2.05 4.79 6.18
N HIS A 64 1.97 5.19 7.44
CA HIS A 64 0.72 5.32 8.17
C HIS A 64 -0.18 6.39 7.56
N ASP A 65 0.36 7.58 7.30
CA ASP A 65 -0.38 8.68 6.65
C ASP A 65 -0.94 8.22 5.30
N ARG A 66 -0.13 7.53 4.48
CA ARG A 66 -0.57 6.97 3.20
C ARG A 66 -1.69 5.94 3.36
N MET A 67 -1.60 5.03 4.34
CA MET A 67 -2.68 4.07 4.63
C MET A 67 -3.98 4.78 5.01
N VAL A 68 -3.88 5.81 5.85
CA VAL A 68 -5.03 6.55 6.33
C VAL A 68 -5.66 7.38 5.22
N THR A 69 -4.88 8.14 4.44
CA THR A 69 -5.37 8.92 3.29
C THR A 69 -6.04 8.02 2.25
N ASN A 70 -5.41 6.89 1.89
CA ASN A 70 -5.99 5.97 0.91
C ASN A 70 -7.33 5.38 1.39
N ARG A 71 -7.47 5.09 2.69
CA ARG A 71 -8.74 4.63 3.27
C ARG A 71 -9.84 5.70 3.19
N HIS A 72 -9.52 6.96 3.50
CA HIS A 72 -10.50 8.05 3.40
C HIS A 72 -11.01 8.25 1.97
N ASN A 73 -10.12 8.20 0.98
CA ASN A 73 -10.50 8.32 -0.43
C ASN A 73 -11.42 7.18 -0.89
N GLN A 74 -11.20 5.95 -0.42
CA GLN A 74 -12.08 4.82 -0.72
C GLN A 74 -13.47 4.99 -0.11
N THR A 75 -13.55 5.49 1.12
CA THR A 75 -14.84 5.79 1.78
C THR A 75 -15.60 6.90 1.04
N ALA A 76 -14.93 8.00 0.69
CA ALA A 76 -15.54 9.09 -0.08
C ALA A 76 -16.07 8.62 -1.44
N ALA A 77 -15.26 7.86 -2.18
CA ALA A 77 -15.67 7.28 -3.46
C ALA A 77 -16.82 6.25 -3.35
N ALA A 78 -17.01 5.61 -2.20
CA ALA A 78 -18.15 4.73 -1.94
C ALA A 78 -19.44 5.53 -1.70
N VAL A 79 -19.35 6.63 -0.93
CA VAL A 79 -20.48 7.54 -0.66
C VAL A 79 -20.97 8.20 -1.95
N ASP A 80 -20.05 8.74 -2.76
CA ASP A 80 -20.40 9.40 -4.03
C ASP A 80 -21.12 8.45 -5.00
N ARG A 81 -20.66 7.19 -5.08
CA ARG A 81 -21.31 6.15 -5.90
C ARG A 81 -22.73 5.83 -5.42
N GLN A 82 -22.96 5.80 -4.11
CA GLN A 82 -24.27 5.50 -3.55
C GLN A 82 -25.27 6.65 -3.76
N SER A 83 -24.81 7.90 -3.66
CA SER A 83 -25.62 9.09 -3.97
C SER A 83 -25.98 9.20 -5.45
N ALA A 84 -25.07 8.83 -6.36
CA ALA A 84 -25.33 8.83 -7.80
C ALA A 84 -26.39 7.78 -8.21
N MET A 85 -26.45 6.63 -7.53
CA MET A 85 -27.46 5.59 -7.76
C MET A 85 -28.83 5.94 -7.17
N ALA A 86 -28.88 6.76 -6.12
CA ALA A 86 -30.13 7.15 -5.45
C ALA A 86 -30.84 8.34 -6.11
N GLY A 87 -30.16 9.07 -7.01
CA GLY A 87 -30.70 10.24 -7.72
C GLY A 87 -31.23 9.96 -9.12
N SER A 88 -31.31 8.69 -9.54
CA SER A 88 -31.78 8.28 -10.88
C SER A 88 -33.24 7.81 -10.92
N ASP A 89 -34.00 8.00 -9.82
CA ASP A 89 -35.44 7.70 -9.69
C ASP A 89 -36.28 8.99 -9.73
#